data_AF-A0A7Z9QIP6-F1
#
_entry.id   AF-A0A7Z9QIP6-F1
#
_cell.length_a   1.000
_cell.length_b   1.000
_cell.length_c   1.000
_cell.angle_alpha   90.00
_cell.angle_beta   90.00
_cell.angle_gamma   90.00
#
_symmetry.space_group_name_H-M   'P 1'
#
loop_
_entity.id
_entity.type
_entity.pdbx_description
1 polymer ?
#
loop_
_entity_poly.entity_id
_entity_poly.type
_entity_poly.pdbx_seq_one_letter_code
_entity_poly.pdbx_strand_id
1 'polypeptide(L)'
;MPNYNPETKIPYGVVSLNSLAEWVYEEFFNYGENTSYADALEEWKKTNPDGEEEEFSDDYESQEDCYTLKTDKMSLGLSYLGGAAMVWVFKSDHTTLASPCSPCVPGAGDLDSQHEQGIRCYTLPNDWFEKDN
;
A
#
# COMPACT_ATOMS: atom_id res chain seq x y z
N MET A 1 5.02 -16.26 -6.75
CA MET A 1 3.98 -16.62 -5.75
C MET A 1 2.73 -15.84 -6.10
N PRO A 2 1.53 -16.44 -6.13
CA PRO A 2 0.30 -15.70 -6.42
C PRO A 2 -0.02 -14.72 -5.28
N ASN A 3 -0.41 -13.49 -5.64
CA ASN A 3 -0.73 -12.40 -4.71
C ASN A 3 -2.14 -12.55 -4.10
N TYR A 4 -2.25 -13.36 -3.04
CA TYR A 4 -3.49 -13.54 -2.28
C TYR A 4 -3.20 -13.64 -0.78
N ASN A 5 -4.23 -13.39 0.03
CA ASN A 5 -4.18 -13.61 1.47
C ASN A 5 -4.16 -15.11 1.80
N PRO A 6 -3.15 -15.62 2.53
CA PRO A 6 -2.97 -17.06 2.71
C PRO A 6 -4.06 -17.73 3.55
N GLU A 7 -4.78 -16.98 4.38
CA GLU A 7 -5.85 -17.48 5.24
C GLU A 7 -7.18 -17.52 4.49
N THR A 8 -7.58 -16.39 3.91
CA THR A 8 -8.89 -16.26 3.24
C THR A 8 -8.89 -16.74 1.80
N LYS A 9 -7.69 -16.89 1.20
CA LYS A 9 -7.47 -17.19 -0.23
C LYS A 9 -8.03 -16.14 -1.18
N ILE A 10 -8.33 -14.94 -0.69
CA ILE A 10 -8.80 -13.83 -1.51
C ILE A 10 -7.57 -13.10 -2.10
N PRO A 11 -7.51 -12.92 -3.43
CA PRO A 11 -6.56 -12.05 -4.10
C PRO A 11 -6.45 -10.66 -3.49
N TYR A 12 -5.24 -10.12 -3.45
CA TYR A 12 -5.03 -8.72 -3.08
C TYR A 12 -5.61 -7.77 -4.13
N GLY A 13 -6.01 -6.58 -3.69
CA GLY A 13 -6.31 -5.46 -4.58
C GLY A 13 -5.09 -4.56 -4.71
N VAL A 14 -4.91 -3.95 -5.88
CA VAL A 14 -3.92 -2.91 -6.12
C VAL A 14 -4.60 -1.76 -6.85
N VAL A 15 -4.30 -0.54 -6.43
CA VAL A 15 -4.87 0.69 -7.01
C VAL A 15 -3.80 1.78 -7.04
N SER A 16 -3.81 2.60 -8.09
CA SER A 16 -3.04 3.85 -8.12
C SER A 16 -3.49 4.77 -6.97
N LEU A 17 -2.54 5.35 -6.24
CA LEU A 17 -2.86 6.35 -5.22
C LEU A 17 -3.63 7.55 -5.82
N ASN A 18 -3.38 7.88 -7.09
CA ASN A 18 -4.06 8.98 -7.79
C ASN A 18 -5.55 8.72 -8.07
N SER A 19 -6.00 7.48 -7.95
CA SER A 19 -7.42 7.11 -8.09
C SER A 19 -8.16 7.15 -6.76
N LEU A 20 -7.43 7.44 -5.67
CA LEU A 20 -7.96 7.56 -4.33
C LEU A 20 -8.01 9.03 -3.92
N ALA A 21 -8.89 9.31 -2.96
CA ALA A 21 -9.00 10.63 -2.38
C ALA A 21 -7.68 11.07 -1.75
N GLU A 22 -7.34 12.35 -1.89
CA GLU A 22 -6.06 12.93 -1.44
C GLU A 22 -5.73 12.61 0.03
N TRP A 23 -6.76 12.61 0.89
CA TRP A 23 -6.62 12.30 2.32
C TRP A 23 -6.13 10.88 2.61
N VAL A 24 -6.23 9.94 1.66
CA VAL A 24 -5.73 8.57 1.85
C VAL A 24 -4.21 8.58 2.04
N TYR A 25 -3.48 9.45 1.34
CA TYR A 25 -2.04 9.60 1.55
C TYR A 25 -1.74 10.13 2.96
N GLU A 26 -2.49 11.12 3.41
CA GLU A 26 -2.36 11.66 4.77
C GLU A 26 -2.62 10.58 5.83
N GLU A 27 -3.53 9.64 5.57
CA GLU A 27 -3.81 8.54 6.49
C GLU A 27 -2.60 7.60 6.67
N PHE A 28 -1.89 7.28 5.57
CA PHE A 28 -0.64 6.53 5.64
C PHE A 28 0.46 7.31 6.36
N PHE A 29 0.59 8.61 6.06
CA PHE A 29 1.62 9.44 6.66
C PHE A 29 1.42 9.64 8.17
N ASN A 30 0.17 9.86 8.60
CA ASN A 30 -0.16 10.17 9.99
C ASN A 30 -0.29 8.92 10.88
N TYR A 31 -0.78 7.81 10.33
CA TYR A 31 -1.14 6.62 11.11
C TYR A 31 -0.46 5.33 10.63
N GLY A 32 0.22 5.36 9.48
CA GLY A 32 0.98 4.24 8.97
C GLY A 32 2.38 4.17 9.58
N GLU A 33 2.95 2.97 9.54
CA GLU A 33 4.34 2.71 9.87
C GLU A 33 5.18 2.91 8.60
N ASN A 34 6.09 3.90 8.61
CA ASN A 34 7.04 4.14 7.52
C ASN A 34 8.12 3.05 7.53
N THR A 35 7.96 2.05 6.67
CA THR A 35 8.90 0.93 6.57
C THR A 35 10.22 1.35 5.94
N SER A 36 10.21 2.33 5.03
CA SER A 36 11.44 2.86 4.43
C SER A 36 12.34 3.56 5.46
N TYR A 37 11.73 4.35 6.34
CA TYR A 37 12.44 5.01 7.45
C TYR A 37 12.99 3.98 8.44
N ALA A 38 12.18 3.01 8.85
CA ALA A 38 12.59 1.98 9.79
C ALA A 38 13.78 1.15 9.28
N ASP A 39 13.73 0.72 8.01
CA ASP A 39 14.83 -0.02 7.38
C ASP A 39 16.10 0.85 7.29
N ALA A 40 15.97 2.11 6.88
CA ALA A 40 17.10 3.02 6.75
C ALA A 40 17.73 3.37 8.12
N LEU A 41 16.92 3.55 9.17
CA LEU A 41 17.38 3.75 10.54
C LEU A 41 18.13 2.52 11.05
N GLU A 42 17.63 1.31 10.78
CA GLU A 42 18.30 0.06 11.15
C GLU A 42 19.67 -0.06 10.47
N GLU A 43 19.75 0.28 9.17
CA GLU A 43 21.03 0.33 8.44
C GLU A 43 21.99 1.37 9.01
N TRP A 44 21.50 2.57 9.31
CA TRP A 44 22.31 3.64 9.89
C TRP A 44 22.85 3.28 11.29
N LYS A 45 22.05 2.63 12.14
CA LYS A 45 22.51 2.18 13.47
C LYS A 45 23.61 1.11 13.41
N LYS A 46 23.76 0.38 12.30
CA LYS A 46 24.88 -0.57 12.12
C LYS A 46 26.23 0.15 12.06
N THR A 47 26.26 1.39 11.58
CA THR A 47 27.47 2.23 11.52
C THR A 47 27.53 3.27 12.64
N ASN A 48 26.40 3.57 13.30
CA ASN A 48 26.26 4.52 14.40
C ASN A 48 25.52 3.86 15.60
N PRO A 49 26.15 2.91 16.31
CA PRO A 49 25.45 2.09 17.31
C PRO A 49 24.93 2.89 18.51
N ASP A 50 25.63 3.96 18.89
CA ASP A 50 25.24 4.84 20.00
C ASP A 50 24.47 6.09 19.52
N GLY A 51 24.19 6.19 18.22
CA GLY A 51 23.48 7.33 17.63
C GLY A 51 22.01 7.38 18.03
N GLU A 52 21.52 8.59 18.29
CA GLU A 52 20.12 8.86 18.62
C GLU A 52 19.27 8.89 17.33
N GLU A 53 17.99 8.54 17.43
CA GLU A 53 17.10 8.50 16.27
C GLU A 53 16.88 9.91 15.69
N GLU A 54 16.81 10.92 16.55
CA GLU A 54 16.72 12.33 16.15
C GLU A 54 17.87 12.76 15.22
N GLU A 55 19.10 12.29 15.47
CA GLU A 55 20.26 12.60 14.61
C GLU A 55 20.08 12.07 13.19
N PHE A 56 19.53 10.87 13.05
CA PHE A 56 19.19 10.30 11.75
C PHE A 56 17.99 11.00 11.11
N SER A 57 16.97 11.32 11.92
CA SER A 57 15.74 11.94 11.45
C SER A 57 15.96 13.30 10.82
N ASP A 58 16.89 14.10 11.35
CA ASP A 58 17.17 15.45 10.84
C ASP A 58 17.76 15.44 9.42
N ASP A 59 18.47 14.36 9.05
CA ASP A 59 19.12 14.19 7.75
C ASP A 59 18.36 13.25 6.80
N TYR A 60 17.27 12.63 7.25
CA TYR A 60 16.52 11.66 6.45
C TYR A 60 15.68 12.35 5.36
N GLU A 61 15.97 12.00 4.11
CA GLU A 61 15.19 12.44 2.95
C GLU A 61 14.84 11.25 2.06
N SER A 62 13.56 11.14 1.71
CA SER A 62 13.07 10.12 0.78
C SER A 62 11.92 10.67 -0.05
N GLN A 63 11.88 10.28 -1.33
CA GLN A 63 10.81 10.65 -2.25
C GLN A 63 9.75 9.56 -2.41
N GLU A 64 10.08 8.32 -2.01
CA GLU A 64 9.29 7.12 -2.28
C GLU A 64 9.19 6.24 -1.03
N ASP A 65 8.77 6.86 0.08
CA ASP A 65 8.59 6.13 1.33
C ASP A 65 7.46 5.12 1.25
N CYS A 66 7.77 3.91 1.69
CA CYS A 66 6.82 2.83 1.78
C CYS A 66 6.21 2.81 3.17
N TYR A 67 4.89 2.58 3.23
CA TYR A 67 4.15 2.56 4.48
C TYR A 67 3.34 1.28 4.60
N THR A 68 3.11 0.84 5.83
CA THR A 68 2.04 -0.13 6.12
C THR A 68 1.02 0.51 7.05
N LEU A 69 -0.26 0.31 6.75
CA LEU A 69 -1.37 0.82 7.57
C LEU A 69 -2.25 -0.35 7.97
N LYS A 70 -2.46 -0.53 9.27
CA LYS A 70 -3.27 -1.63 9.83
C LYS A 70 -4.35 -1.07 10.74
N THR A 71 -5.57 -1.54 10.52
CA THR A 71 -6.72 -1.31 11.39
C THR A 71 -7.37 -2.66 11.71
N ASP A 72 -8.38 -2.66 12.57
CA ASP A 72 -9.16 -3.88 12.86
C ASP A 72 -9.78 -4.51 11.60
N LYS A 73 -10.04 -3.69 10.57
CA LYS A 73 -10.77 -4.10 9.35
C LYS A 73 -9.88 -4.23 8.13
N MET A 74 -8.75 -3.54 8.09
CA MET A 74 -7.92 -3.43 6.88
C MET A 74 -6.44 -3.60 7.17
N SER A 75 -5.74 -4.20 6.21
CA SER A 75 -4.28 -4.21 6.15
C SER A 75 -3.90 -3.69 4.77
N LEU A 76 -3.26 -2.53 4.75
CA LEU A 76 -2.89 -1.82 3.54
C LEU A 76 -1.37 -1.62 3.47
N GLY A 77 -0.86 -1.42 2.27
CA GLY A 77 0.50 -0.95 2.03
C GLY A 77 0.53 0.16 0.99
N LEU A 78 1.48 1.07 1.13
CA LEU A 78 1.82 2.06 0.12
C LEU A 78 3.25 1.76 -0.34
N SER A 79 3.44 1.57 -1.65
CA SER A 79 4.77 1.43 -2.25
C SER A 79 4.75 1.86 -3.71
N TYR A 80 5.93 1.88 -4.35
CA TYR A 80 6.08 2.43 -5.69
C TYR A 80 6.41 1.34 -6.71
N LEU A 81 5.70 1.35 -7.84
CA LEU A 81 5.96 0.46 -8.97
C LEU A 81 6.41 1.31 -10.17
N GLY A 82 7.73 1.40 -10.37
CA GLY A 82 8.30 2.20 -11.45
C GLY A 82 8.00 3.70 -11.32
N GLY A 83 7.98 4.21 -10.07
CA GLY A 83 7.68 5.60 -9.74
C GLY A 83 6.18 5.93 -9.57
N ALA A 84 5.29 4.99 -9.88
CA ALA A 84 3.87 5.16 -9.58
C ALA A 84 3.56 4.73 -8.14
N ALA A 85 3.00 5.62 -7.33
CA ALA A 85 2.53 5.30 -5.99
C ALA A 85 1.30 4.36 -6.05
N MET A 86 1.43 3.19 -5.45
CA MET A 86 0.43 2.13 -5.45
C MET A 86 -0.03 1.83 -4.03
N VAL A 87 -1.34 1.74 -3.84
CA VAL A 87 -1.95 1.24 -2.62
C VAL A 87 -2.31 -0.23 -2.80
N TRP A 88 -1.85 -1.05 -1.87
CA TRP A 88 -2.05 -2.49 -1.79
C TRP A 88 -3.09 -2.80 -0.74
N VAL A 89 -4.11 -3.58 -1.09
CA VAL A 89 -5.17 -4.02 -0.17
C VAL A 89 -4.94 -5.50 0.16
N PHE A 90 -4.19 -5.76 1.24
CA PHE A 90 -3.85 -7.12 1.68
C PHE A 90 -5.00 -7.81 2.43
N LYS A 91 -5.84 -7.02 3.10
CA LYS A 91 -7.05 -7.44 3.79
C LYS A 91 -8.03 -6.27 3.86
N SER A 92 -9.32 -6.56 3.68
CA SER A 92 -10.42 -5.61 3.85
C SER A 92 -11.72 -6.38 4.10
N ASP A 93 -12.70 -5.75 4.76
CA ASP A 93 -14.08 -6.27 4.82
C ASP A 93 -14.81 -6.14 3.46
N HIS A 94 -14.23 -5.39 2.52
CA HIS A 94 -14.78 -5.13 1.20
C HIS A 94 -14.09 -5.98 0.13
N THR A 95 -14.88 -6.49 -0.82
CA THR A 95 -14.39 -7.16 -2.03
C THR A 95 -15.09 -6.62 -3.27
N THR A 96 -14.41 -6.67 -4.42
CA THR A 96 -14.98 -6.30 -5.73
C THR A 96 -14.55 -7.30 -6.80
N LEU A 97 -15.05 -7.14 -8.02
CA LEU A 97 -14.59 -7.82 -9.22
C LEU A 97 -13.72 -6.87 -10.05
N ALA A 98 -12.48 -7.25 -10.28
CA ALA A 98 -11.48 -6.43 -10.94
C ALA A 98 -10.72 -7.21 -12.02
N SER A 99 -10.23 -6.51 -13.03
CA SER A 99 -9.34 -7.11 -14.02
C SER A 99 -8.07 -7.64 -13.35
N PRO A 100 -7.46 -8.74 -13.82
CA PRO A 100 -6.20 -9.21 -13.25
C PRO A 100 -5.08 -8.20 -13.53
N CYS A 101 -4.31 -7.85 -12.50
CA CYS A 101 -3.16 -6.94 -12.59
C CYS A 101 -1.92 -7.68 -13.15
N SER A 102 -2.02 -8.25 -14.35
CA SER A 102 -0.93 -8.99 -15.01
C SER A 102 -0.40 -8.19 -16.20
N PRO A 103 0.92 -8.04 -16.39
CA PRO A 103 2.02 -8.80 -15.76
C PRO A 103 2.58 -8.21 -14.47
N CYS A 104 2.16 -7.01 -14.07
CA CYS A 104 2.81 -6.22 -13.01
C CYS A 104 2.72 -6.83 -11.61
N VAL A 105 1.53 -7.34 -11.24
CA VAL A 105 1.25 -7.94 -9.93
C VAL A 105 0.46 -9.24 -10.13
N PRO A 106 1.12 -10.34 -10.56
CA PRO A 106 0.44 -11.56 -10.92
C PRO A 106 -0.47 -12.11 -9.81
N GLY A 107 -1.75 -12.28 -10.13
CA GLY A 107 -2.75 -12.82 -9.20
C GLY A 107 -3.45 -11.79 -8.31
N ALA A 108 -3.09 -10.51 -8.37
CA ALA A 108 -3.85 -9.43 -7.75
C ALA A 108 -4.92 -8.85 -8.71
N GLY A 109 -5.93 -8.20 -8.16
CA GLY A 109 -6.92 -7.43 -8.93
C GLY A 109 -6.51 -5.97 -9.07
N ASP A 110 -6.63 -5.45 -10.29
CA ASP A 110 -6.44 -4.04 -10.63
C ASP A 110 -7.73 -3.26 -10.37
N LEU A 111 -7.76 -2.51 -9.26
CA LEU A 111 -8.94 -1.77 -8.82
C LEU A 111 -9.20 -0.51 -9.65
N ASP A 112 -8.23 -0.05 -10.45
CA ASP A 112 -8.44 0.99 -11.47
C ASP A 112 -9.25 0.45 -12.66
N SER A 113 -9.32 -0.88 -12.80
CA SER A 113 -9.98 -1.58 -13.90
C SER A 113 -11.06 -2.55 -13.41
N GLN A 114 -12.06 -2.04 -12.68
CA GLN A 114 -13.22 -2.84 -12.22
C GLN A 114 -13.96 -3.48 -13.41
N HIS A 115 -14.28 -4.77 -13.30
CA HIS A 115 -14.84 -5.54 -14.41
C HIS A 115 -15.75 -6.66 -13.92
N GLU A 116 -16.97 -6.77 -14.46
CA GLU A 116 -17.99 -7.73 -13.99
C GLU A 116 -17.58 -9.20 -14.15
N GLN A 117 -16.70 -9.50 -15.11
CA GLN A 117 -16.13 -10.85 -15.30
C GLN A 117 -14.69 -10.96 -14.77
N GLY A 118 -14.28 -10.00 -13.94
CA GLY A 118 -12.96 -9.96 -13.31
C GLY A 118 -12.78 -11.03 -12.23
N ILE A 119 -11.62 -11.00 -11.59
CA ILE A 119 -11.36 -11.82 -10.40
C ILE A 119 -11.91 -11.14 -9.16
N ARG A 120 -12.38 -11.94 -8.19
CA ARG A 120 -12.77 -11.42 -6.88
C ARG A 120 -11.52 -11.12 -6.06
N CYS A 121 -11.34 -9.87 -5.64
CA CYS A 121 -10.21 -9.43 -4.81
C CYS A 121 -10.68 -8.50 -3.69
N TYR A 122 -9.79 -8.21 -2.74
CA TYR A 122 -10.03 -7.15 -1.75
C TYR A 122 -10.08 -5.78 -2.41
N THR A 123 -10.86 -4.87 -1.80
CA THR A 123 -10.98 -3.46 -2.23
C THR A 123 -11.07 -2.53 -1.03
N LEU A 124 -10.96 -1.23 -1.27
CA LEU A 124 -11.21 -0.18 -0.31
C LEU A 124 -12.71 0.17 -0.25
N PRO A 125 -13.19 0.85 0.81
CA PRO A 125 -14.52 1.44 0.82
C PRO A 125 -14.73 2.37 -0.38
N ASN A 126 -15.95 2.36 -0.94
CA ASN A 126 -16.23 3.10 -2.19
C ASN A 126 -16.05 4.62 -2.08
N ASP A 127 -16.15 5.18 -0.87
CA ASP A 127 -15.96 6.60 -0.59
C ASP A 127 -14.50 7.03 -0.52
N TRP A 128 -13.55 6.08 -0.59
CA TRP A 128 -12.12 6.35 -0.67
C TRP A 128 -11.65 6.60 -2.10
N PHE A 129 -12.41 6.15 -3.09
CA PHE A 129 -12.09 6.40 -4.50
C PHE A 129 -12.52 7.82 -4.86
N GLU A 130 -11.70 8.48 -5.68
CA GLU A 130 -12.10 9.73 -6.30
C GLU A 130 -13.39 9.49 -7.09
N LYS A 131 -14.39 10.35 -6.87
CA LYS A 131 -15.57 10.36 -7.72
C LYS A 131 -15.17 11.11 -8.97
N ASP A 132 -15.27 10.48 -10.14
CA ASP A 132 -15.02 11.10 -11.44
C ASP A 132 -15.47 12.57 -11.43
N ASN A 133 -14.52 13.48 -11.67
CA ASN A 133 -14.81 14.91 -11.94
C ASN A 133 -15.62 15.06 -13.23
#